data_AF-A0A819Z0Q7-F1
#
_entry.id   AF-A0A819Z0Q7-F1
#
_cell.length_a   1.000
_cell.length_b   1.000
_cell.length_c   1.000
_cell.angle_alpha   90.00
_cell.angle_beta   90.00
_cell.angle_gamma   90.00
#
_symmetry.space_group_name_H-M   'P 1'
#
loop_
_entity.id
_entity.type
_entity.pdbx_description
1 polymer ?
#
loop_
_entity_poly.entity_id
_entity_poly.type
_entity_poly.pdbx_seq_one_letter_code
_entity_poly.pdbx_strand_id
1 'polypeptide(L)'
;MNFVDVSKDDGLKRVTWAPTAPRWRQAQHGMCLEGKCRKSGCEAFDQKVIIPIGYRKFDLLRDTDTISVCPLCKQYVDPITCSFNNCWWKYSGKKKERRADGKPPVPCNSDWKQADDAYHYFDQIASGEVIWLDLVFEVVKDKPQQ
;
A
#
# COMPACT_ATOMS: atom_id res chain seq x y z
N MET A 1 -7.16 6.42 -9.49
CA MET A 1 -5.93 5.61 -9.54
C MET A 1 -6.28 4.12 -9.55
N ASN A 2 -5.61 3.30 -10.38
CA ASN A 2 -5.78 1.84 -10.33
C ASN A 2 -4.88 1.27 -9.23
N PHE A 3 -5.44 0.52 -8.29
CA PHE A 3 -4.71 -0.01 -7.13
C PHE A 3 -5.47 -1.21 -6.56
N VAL A 4 -4.82 -2.02 -5.72
CA VAL A 4 -5.48 -3.13 -5.03
C VAL A 4 -6.77 -2.70 -4.33
N ASP A 5 -7.76 -3.59 -4.35
CA ASP A 5 -8.99 -3.42 -3.58
C ASP A 5 -8.75 -3.72 -2.11
N VAL A 6 -8.37 -2.70 -1.34
CA VAL A 6 -8.11 -2.81 0.10
C VAL A 6 -9.36 -3.10 0.94
N SER A 7 -10.55 -3.07 0.34
CA SER A 7 -11.78 -3.47 1.04
C SER A 7 -12.03 -4.98 1.02
N LYS A 8 -11.17 -5.77 0.35
CA LYS A 8 -11.26 -7.24 0.36
C LYS A 8 -10.28 -7.79 1.37
N ASP A 9 -10.77 -8.01 2.58
CA ASP A 9 -9.96 -8.52 3.70
C ASP A 9 -9.34 -9.89 3.42
N ASP A 10 -9.98 -10.73 2.59
CA ASP A 10 -9.42 -12.02 2.14
C ASP A 10 -8.10 -11.87 1.36
N GLY A 11 -7.89 -10.69 0.77
CA GLY A 11 -6.66 -10.33 0.07
C GLY A 11 -5.54 -9.87 0.98
N LEU A 12 -5.81 -9.56 2.26
CA LEU A 12 -4.78 -9.21 3.23
C LEU A 12 -4.02 -10.47 3.67
N LYS A 13 -2.76 -10.56 3.26
CA LYS A 13 -1.87 -11.68 3.60
C LYS A 13 -0.84 -11.24 4.62
N ARG A 14 -0.52 -12.13 5.55
CA ARG A 14 0.53 -11.95 6.56
C ARG A 14 1.72 -12.84 6.22
N VAL A 15 2.91 -12.26 6.14
CA VAL A 15 4.15 -12.98 5.84
C VAL A 15 5.19 -12.69 6.91
N THR A 16 5.86 -13.74 7.39
CA THR A 16 6.96 -13.62 8.35
C THR A 16 8.19 -12.99 7.72
N TRP A 17 8.97 -12.27 8.51
CA TRP A 17 10.20 -11.65 8.05
C TRP A 17 11.21 -12.67 7.51
N ALA A 18 11.84 -12.33 6.41
CA ALA A 18 12.99 -13.07 5.91
C ALA A 18 14.24 -12.67 6.72
N PRO A 19 15.18 -13.60 6.98
CA PRO A 19 16.43 -13.29 7.69
C PRO A 19 17.31 -12.30 6.91
N THR A 20 17.19 -12.30 5.58
CA THR A 20 17.84 -11.36 4.68
C THR A 20 16.83 -10.86 3.65
N ALA A 21 16.90 -9.57 3.35
CA ALA A 21 16.12 -8.96 2.29
C ALA A 21 17.04 -8.12 1.39
N PRO A 22 16.87 -8.17 0.06
CA PRO A 22 17.60 -7.27 -0.81
C PRO A 22 17.28 -5.81 -0.47
N ARG A 23 18.19 -4.89 -0.77
CA ARG A 23 18.09 -3.48 -0.34
C ARG A 23 16.80 -2.78 -0.78
N TRP A 24 16.20 -3.22 -1.87
CA TRP A 24 14.93 -2.69 -2.38
C TRP A 24 13.67 -3.35 -1.79
N ARG A 25 13.81 -4.34 -0.89
CA ARG A 25 12.72 -5.04 -0.19
C ARG A 25 12.79 -4.88 1.33
N GLN A 26 13.51 -3.88 1.83
CA GLN A 26 13.55 -3.58 3.26
C GLN A 26 12.35 -2.73 3.65
N ALA A 27 11.52 -3.24 4.57
CA ALA A 27 10.38 -2.52 5.12
C ALA A 27 10.78 -1.69 6.36
N GLN A 28 9.98 -0.68 6.67
CA GLN A 28 10.03 0.02 7.96
C GLN A 28 8.66 -0.09 8.63
N HIS A 29 8.62 0.13 9.95
CA HIS A 29 7.36 0.13 10.69
C HIS A 29 6.36 1.16 10.16
N GLY A 30 5.08 0.83 10.28
CA GLY A 30 3.99 1.61 9.70
C GLY A 30 3.62 1.09 8.30
N MET A 31 3.26 2.03 7.43
CA MET A 31 2.83 1.73 6.07
C MET A 31 4.02 1.66 5.12
N CYS A 32 3.96 0.74 4.16
CA CYS A 32 4.78 0.80 2.96
C CYS A 32 3.90 0.71 1.71
N LEU A 33 4.38 1.29 0.61
CA LEU A 33 3.87 1.00 -0.73
C LEU A 33 4.77 -0.03 -1.41
N GLU A 34 4.22 -0.71 -2.40
CA GLU A 34 5.02 -1.51 -3.32
C GLU A 34 4.71 -1.15 -4.76
N GLY A 35 5.74 -1.21 -5.62
CA GLY A 35 5.60 -1.02 -7.06
C GLY A 35 6.82 -1.52 -7.82
N LYS A 36 6.80 -1.46 -9.14
CA LYS A 36 7.89 -1.98 -9.99
C LYS A 36 8.85 -0.85 -10.36
N CYS A 37 10.14 -1.00 -10.06
CA CYS A 37 11.14 -0.02 -10.50
C CYS A 37 11.43 -0.19 -12.01
N ARG A 38 11.28 0.89 -12.78
CA ARG A 38 11.45 0.89 -14.25
C ARG A 38 12.70 1.59 -14.74
N LYS A 39 13.53 2.12 -13.83
CA LYS A 39 14.77 2.81 -14.21
C LYS A 39 15.83 1.79 -14.64
N SER A 40 16.23 1.85 -15.91
CA SER A 40 17.38 1.09 -16.42
C SER A 40 18.66 1.42 -15.62
N GLY A 41 19.48 0.39 -15.38
CA GLY A 41 20.70 0.49 -14.58
C GLY A 41 20.47 0.62 -13.07
N CYS A 42 19.23 0.59 -12.58
CA CYS A 42 18.97 0.38 -11.15
C CYS A 42 19.16 -1.11 -10.83
N GLU A 43 19.76 -1.42 -9.68
CA GLU A 43 19.84 -2.81 -9.17
C GLU A 43 18.46 -3.46 -9.02
N ALA A 44 17.44 -2.64 -8.74
CA ALA A 44 16.05 -3.08 -8.63
C ALA A 44 15.27 -2.98 -9.96
N PHE A 45 15.93 -2.83 -11.11
CA PHE A 45 15.25 -2.75 -12.40
C PHE A 45 14.38 -4.00 -12.63
N ASP A 46 13.13 -3.76 -13.01
CA ASP A 46 12.09 -4.77 -13.21
C ASP A 46 11.72 -5.58 -11.96
N GLN A 47 12.19 -5.17 -10.78
CA GLN A 47 11.86 -5.78 -9.50
C GLN A 47 10.79 -4.98 -8.77
N LYS A 48 10.00 -5.68 -7.94
CA LYS A 48 9.08 -5.03 -7.01
C LYS A 48 9.88 -4.45 -5.84
N VAL A 49 9.71 -3.17 -5.56
CA VAL A 49 10.39 -2.46 -4.48
C VAL A 49 9.42 -2.11 -3.35
N ILE A 50 9.91 -2.07 -2.12
CA ILE A 50 9.20 -1.56 -0.95
C ILE A 50 9.57 -0.09 -0.77
N ILE A 51 8.56 0.74 -0.58
CA ILE A 51 8.68 2.19 -0.41
C ILE A 51 8.14 2.52 0.99
N PRO A 52 9.01 2.75 1.99
CA PRO A 52 8.58 3.04 3.34
C PRO A 52 7.87 4.40 3.42
N ILE A 53 6.63 4.40 3.95
CA ILE A 53 5.83 5.61 4.17
C ILE A 53 5.78 5.97 5.67
N GLY A 54 5.77 4.95 6.54
CA GLY A 54 5.83 5.11 7.99
C GLY A 54 4.47 5.33 8.65
N TYR A 55 4.48 5.98 9.82
CA TYR A 55 3.29 6.36 10.58
C TYR A 55 2.83 7.75 10.16
N ARG A 56 1.77 7.82 9.36
CA ARG A 56 1.17 9.09 8.95
C ARG A 56 -0.24 8.89 8.40
N LYS A 57 -0.93 10.02 8.22
CA LYS A 57 -2.03 10.10 7.26
C LYS A 57 -1.42 10.18 5.85
N PHE A 58 -1.94 9.36 4.95
CA PHE A 58 -1.42 9.23 3.58
C PHE A 58 -2.59 9.16 2.59
N ASP A 59 -2.67 10.14 1.70
CA ASP A 59 -3.64 10.19 0.60
C ASP A 59 -3.01 9.62 -0.67
N LEU A 60 -3.48 8.44 -1.10
CA LEU A 60 -2.91 7.73 -2.24
C LEU A 60 -2.95 8.57 -3.53
N LEU A 61 -3.93 9.46 -3.70
CA LEU A 61 -4.08 10.23 -4.94
C LEU A 61 -3.32 11.56 -4.89
N ARG A 62 -3.07 12.11 -3.70
CA ARG A 62 -2.41 13.42 -3.54
C ARG A 62 -0.93 13.34 -3.17
N ASP A 63 -0.55 12.34 -2.37
CA ASP A 63 0.80 12.29 -1.81
C ASP A 63 1.77 11.49 -2.70
N THR A 64 1.27 10.50 -3.45
CA THR A 64 2.07 9.50 -4.20
C THR A 64 3.15 10.10 -5.11
N ASP A 65 2.86 11.19 -5.82
CA ASP A 65 3.76 11.76 -6.83
C ASP A 65 5.14 12.16 -6.30
N THR A 66 5.24 12.47 -5.01
CA THR A 66 6.49 12.94 -4.39
C THR A 66 7.18 11.88 -3.54
N ILE A 67 6.43 10.94 -2.96
CA ILE A 67 6.98 9.97 -2.00
C ILE A 67 7.07 8.53 -2.54
N SER A 68 6.35 8.19 -3.62
CA SER A 68 6.42 6.86 -4.22
C SER A 68 7.64 6.71 -5.11
N VAL A 69 8.82 6.61 -4.51
CA VAL A 69 10.09 6.50 -5.22
C VAL A 69 10.84 5.21 -4.88
N CYS A 70 11.58 4.67 -5.85
CA CYS A 70 12.45 3.53 -5.62
C CYS A 70 13.48 3.87 -4.53
N PRO A 71 13.67 3.01 -3.51
CA PRO A 71 14.59 3.29 -2.41
C PRO A 71 16.05 3.43 -2.86
N LEU A 72 16.42 2.82 -3.99
CA LEU A 72 17.80 2.82 -4.51
C LEU A 72 18.07 3.97 -5.48
N CYS A 73 17.24 4.11 -6.52
CA CYS A 73 17.51 5.07 -7.60
C CYS A 73 16.69 6.36 -7.51
N LYS A 74 15.77 6.45 -6.53
CA LYS A 74 14.90 7.61 -6.27
C LYS A 74 14.00 8.04 -7.43
N GLN A 75 13.90 7.23 -8.48
CA GLN A 75 12.92 7.44 -9.54
C GLN A 75 11.52 7.06 -9.07
N TYR A 76 10.53 7.78 -9.60
CA TYR A 76 9.13 7.51 -9.34
C TYR A 76 8.76 6.06 -9.70
N VAL A 77 7.91 5.47 -8.86
CA VAL A 77 7.40 4.11 -8.99
C VAL A 77 5.89 4.17 -8.80
N ASP A 78 5.14 3.73 -9.82
CA ASP A 78 3.70 3.54 -9.70
C ASP A 78 3.42 2.48 -8.62
N PRO A 79 2.77 2.82 -7.50
CA PRO A 79 2.47 1.85 -6.49
C PRO A 79 1.26 1.02 -6.93
N ILE A 80 1.34 -0.27 -6.68
CA ILE A 80 0.34 -1.27 -7.08
C ILE A 80 -0.31 -1.94 -5.88
N THR A 81 0.37 -1.96 -4.72
CA THR A 81 -0.18 -2.43 -3.45
C THR A 81 0.43 -1.69 -2.26
N CYS A 82 -0.08 -1.97 -1.06
CA CYS A 82 0.40 -1.44 0.21
C CYS A 82 0.56 -2.56 1.25
N SER A 83 1.28 -2.22 2.30
CA SER A 83 1.49 -3.10 3.45
C SER A 83 1.56 -2.32 4.76
N PHE A 84 1.41 -3.07 5.86
CA PHE A 84 1.38 -2.59 7.23
C PHE A 84 2.18 -3.54 8.11
N ASN A 85 2.95 -3.00 9.05
CA ASN A 85 3.65 -3.77 10.08
C ASN A 85 3.88 -2.91 11.31
N ASN A 86 3.80 -3.53 12.50
CA ASN A 86 4.04 -2.86 13.78
C ASN A 86 3.27 -1.52 13.92
N CYS A 87 1.98 -1.54 13.59
CA CYS A 87 1.14 -0.34 13.56
C CYS A 87 -0.35 -0.64 13.74
N TRP A 88 -1.11 0.43 13.97
CA TRP A 88 -2.56 0.47 13.79
C TRP A 88 -2.88 1.25 12.53
N TRP A 89 -3.82 0.75 11.75
CA TRP A 89 -4.20 1.38 10.49
C TRP A 89 -5.71 1.29 10.24
N LYS A 90 -6.22 2.25 9.52
CA LYS A 90 -7.55 2.20 8.88
C LYS A 90 -7.48 2.93 7.54
N TYR A 91 -8.50 2.75 6.72
CA TYR A 91 -8.66 3.53 5.50
C TYR A 91 -10.07 4.11 5.36
N SER A 92 -10.16 5.18 4.60
CA SER A 92 -11.40 5.73 4.07
C SER A 92 -11.24 6.00 2.59
N GLY A 93 -12.21 5.61 1.77
CA GLY A 93 -12.10 5.82 0.34
C GLY A 93 -13.40 5.66 -0.43
N LYS A 94 -13.31 5.98 -1.72
CA LYS A 94 -14.40 5.87 -2.68
C LYS A 94 -13.86 5.18 -3.93
N LYS A 95 -14.41 4.03 -4.28
CA LYS A 95 -13.94 3.20 -5.40
C LYS A 95 -14.99 3.02 -6.49
N LYS A 96 -14.54 2.77 -7.70
CA LYS A 96 -15.34 2.36 -8.85
C LYS A 96 -14.78 1.06 -9.41
N GLU A 97 -15.64 0.07 -9.59
CA GLU A 97 -15.26 -1.15 -10.30
C GLU A 97 -14.96 -0.83 -11.77
N ARG A 98 -13.91 -1.44 -12.32
CA ARG A 98 -13.43 -1.15 -13.68
C ARG A 98 -14.47 -1.43 -14.77
N ARG A 99 -15.39 -2.36 -14.54
CA ARG A 99 -16.44 -2.79 -15.49
C ARG A 99 -17.87 -2.43 -15.04
N ALA A 100 -18.00 -1.42 -14.18
CA ALA A 100 -19.31 -0.97 -13.69
C ALA A 100 -19.76 0.31 -14.41
N ASP A 101 -20.05 0.17 -15.70
CA ASP A 101 -20.61 1.27 -16.49
C ASP A 101 -21.98 1.67 -15.95
N GLY A 102 -22.21 2.99 -15.84
CA GLY A 102 -23.46 3.55 -15.31
C GLY A 102 -23.66 3.44 -13.78
N LYS A 103 -22.81 2.72 -13.04
CA LYS A 103 -22.93 2.65 -11.57
C LYS A 103 -22.16 3.79 -10.88
N PRO A 104 -22.74 4.40 -9.82
CA PRO A 104 -22.03 5.40 -9.04
C PRO A 104 -20.85 4.75 -8.29
N PRO A 105 -19.80 5.53 -7.96
CA PRO A 105 -18.70 5.02 -7.14
C PRO A 105 -19.18 4.74 -5.70
N VAL A 106 -18.65 3.69 -5.10
CA VAL A 106 -19.06 3.16 -3.79
C VAL A 106 -18.11 3.67 -2.70
N PRO A 107 -18.61 4.30 -1.63
CA PRO A 107 -17.80 4.61 -0.46
C PRO A 107 -17.46 3.33 0.31
N CYS A 108 -16.25 3.25 0.86
CA CYS A 108 -15.82 2.13 1.69
C CYS A 108 -14.76 2.60 2.68
N ASN A 109 -14.95 2.23 3.93
CA ASN A 109 -14.10 2.59 5.05
C ASN A 109 -13.85 1.36 5.91
N SER A 110 -12.79 1.36 6.70
CA SER A 110 -12.54 0.33 7.71
C SER A 110 -12.53 0.90 9.12
N ASP A 111 -12.77 0.02 10.09
CA ASP A 111 -12.33 0.26 11.46
C ASP A 111 -10.81 0.16 11.58
N TRP A 112 -10.29 0.55 12.75
CA TRP A 112 -8.88 0.37 13.10
C TRP A 112 -8.51 -1.10 13.21
N LYS A 113 -7.48 -1.50 12.47
CA LYS A 113 -6.89 -2.83 12.44
C LYS A 113 -5.46 -2.78 12.99
N GLN A 114 -5.04 -3.83 13.67
CA GLN A 114 -3.66 -3.98 14.13
C GLN A 114 -2.88 -4.81 13.12
N ALA A 115 -1.70 -4.32 12.74
CA ALA A 115 -0.68 -5.11 12.06
C ALA A 115 0.41 -5.45 13.08
N ASP A 116 0.57 -6.74 13.38
CA ASP A 116 1.59 -7.22 14.31
C ASP A 116 3.00 -7.18 13.70
N ASP A 117 3.96 -7.84 14.34
CA ASP A 117 5.34 -7.93 13.87
C ASP A 117 5.48 -8.92 12.70
N ALA A 118 4.86 -8.56 11.58
CA ALA A 118 4.92 -9.26 10.31
C ALA A 118 4.56 -8.32 9.16
N TYR A 119 4.87 -8.73 7.94
CA TYR A 119 4.53 -7.98 6.75
C TYR A 119 3.10 -8.29 6.30
N HIS A 120 2.16 -7.39 6.58
CA HIS A 120 0.75 -7.55 6.18
C HIS A 120 0.52 -6.77 4.90
N TYR A 121 0.35 -7.44 3.77
CA TYR A 121 0.19 -6.79 2.47
C TYR A 121 -1.07 -7.26 1.76
N PHE A 122 -1.62 -6.41 0.90
CA PHE A 122 -2.73 -6.79 0.04
C PHE A 122 -2.20 -7.52 -1.20
N ASP A 123 -2.53 -8.80 -1.32
CA ASP A 123 -2.17 -9.59 -2.49
C ASP A 123 -2.97 -9.16 -3.72
N GLN A 124 -2.28 -8.83 -4.81
CA GLN A 124 -2.92 -8.28 -6.00
C GLN A 124 -3.88 -9.25 -6.69
N ILE A 125 -3.61 -10.55 -6.61
CA ILE A 125 -4.46 -11.56 -7.25
C ILE A 125 -5.70 -11.78 -6.40
N ALA A 126 -5.54 -11.95 -5.09
CA ALA A 126 -6.65 -12.19 -4.17
C ALA A 126 -7.54 -10.95 -3.98
N SER A 127 -6.96 -9.75 -3.86
CA SER A 127 -7.73 -8.50 -3.79
C SER A 127 -8.33 -8.12 -5.15
N GLY A 128 -7.61 -8.37 -6.24
CA GLY A 128 -7.88 -7.69 -7.51
C GLY A 128 -7.64 -6.19 -7.42
N GLU A 129 -7.94 -5.47 -8.49
CA GLU A 129 -7.72 -4.02 -8.58
C GLU A 129 -9.01 -3.27 -8.91
N VAL A 130 -9.14 -2.06 -8.38
CA VAL A 130 -10.25 -1.14 -8.61
C VAL A 130 -9.72 0.26 -8.88
N ILE A 131 -10.59 1.13 -9.41
CA ILE A 131 -10.27 2.54 -9.57
C ILE A 131 -10.68 3.28 -8.30
N TRP A 132 -9.69 3.73 -7.53
CA TRP A 132 -9.90 4.62 -6.40
C TRP A 132 -10.04 6.07 -6.89
N LEU A 133 -11.10 6.74 -6.45
CA LEU A 133 -11.34 8.17 -6.64
C LEU A 133 -10.91 8.98 -5.42
N ASP A 134 -10.85 8.32 -4.27
CA ASP A 134 -10.27 8.81 -3.02
C ASP A 134 -9.83 7.57 -2.23
N LEU A 135 -8.65 7.60 -1.62
CA LEU A 135 -8.19 6.57 -0.70
C LEU A 135 -7.16 7.17 0.24
N VAL A 136 -7.56 7.33 1.49
CA VAL A 136 -6.73 7.85 2.56
C VAL A 136 -6.52 6.78 3.60
N PHE A 137 -5.26 6.55 3.94
CA PHE A 137 -4.85 5.72 5.06
C PHE A 137 -4.54 6.60 6.26
N GLU A 138 -4.96 6.16 7.44
CA GLU A 138 -4.50 6.70 8.71
C GLU A 138 -3.70 5.59 9.41
N VAL A 139 -2.43 5.88 9.69
CA VAL A 139 -1.50 4.88 10.21
C VAL A 139 -0.74 5.46 11.40
N VAL A 140 -0.86 4.80 12.55
CA VAL A 140 -0.31 5.25 13.82
C VAL A 140 0.42 4.13 14.52
N LYS A 141 1.31 4.47 15.44
CA LYS A 141 2.05 3.48 16.22
C LYS A 141 1.14 2.75 17.22
N ASP A 142 0.37 3.52 17.98
CA ASP A 142 -0.49 3.04 19.07
C ASP A 142 -1.96 3.27 18.73
N LYS A 143 -2.85 2.38 19.19
CA LYS A 143 -4.30 2.49 18.91
C LYS A 143 -4.81 3.85 19.43
N PRO A 144 -5.53 4.64 18.63
CA PRO A 144 -6.14 5.86 19.13
C PRO A 144 -7.16 5.54 20.22
N GLN A 145 -7.10 6.30 21.31
CA GLN A 145 -8.13 6.28 22.35
C GLN A 145 -9.38 6.97 21.77
N GLN A 146 -10.52 6.29 21.82
CA GLN A 146 -11.82 6.84 21.44
C GLN A 146 -12.33 7.82 22.50
#